data_AF-B0N0W7-F1
#
_entry.id   AF-B0N0W7-F1
#
_cell.length_a   1.000
_cell.length_b   1.000
_cell.length_c   1.000
_cell.angle_alpha   90.00
_cell.angle_beta   90.00
_cell.angle_gamma   90.00
#
_symmetry.space_group_name_H-M   'P 1'
#
loop_
_entity.id
_entity.type
_entity.pdbx_description
1 polymer ?
#
loop_
_entity_poly.entity_id
_entity_poly.type
_entity_poly.pdbx_seq_one_letter_code
_entity_poly.pdbx_strand_id
1 'polypeptide(L)' 'MEYLCDAVIVVYLKEDEEIKRLMKRDNIDEDYARLIIGNQMSIEEKKMRADIVLDNNQGLDELYQQIETLLKGR' A
#
# COMPACT_ATOMS: atom_id res chain seq x y z
N MET A 1 -19.27 -3.13 0.65
CA MET A 1 -18.24 -4.17 0.91
C MET A 1 -17.32 -3.76 2.07
N GLU A 2 -16.99 -2.48 2.25
CA GLU A 2 -16.13 -2.00 3.36
C GLU A 2 -16.77 -2.16 4.77
N TYR A 3 -18.09 -2.31 4.88
CA TYR A 3 -18.81 -2.48 6.16
C TYR A 3 -18.79 -3.91 6.75
N LEU A 4 -18.02 -4.83 6.17
CA LEU A 4 -17.93 -6.23 6.62
C LEU A 4 -16.68 -6.51 7.48
N CYS A 5 -15.80 -5.53 7.63
CA CYS A 5 -14.54 -5.68 8.34
C CYS A 5 -14.51 -4.73 9.55
N ASP A 6 -14.02 -5.21 10.70
CA ASP A 6 -13.88 -4.39 11.90
C ASP A 6 -12.81 -3.30 11.78
N ALA A 7 -11.88 -3.45 10.82
CA ALA A 7 -10.88 -2.46 10.46
C ALA A 7 -10.34 -2.71 9.04
N VAL A 8 -10.06 -1.63 8.31
CA VAL A 8 -9.37 -1.63 7.01
C VAL A 8 -7.95 -1.14 7.19
N ILE A 9 -6.98 -2.00 6.87
CA ILE A 9 -5.55 -1.68 6.90
C ILE A 9 -5.08 -1.46 5.46
N VAL A 10 -4.46 -0.30 5.20
CA VAL A 10 -3.84 0.01 3.91
C VAL A 10 -2.33 0.11 4.08
N VAL A 11 -1.61 -0.67 3.28
CA VAL A 11 -0.15 -0.51 3.15
C VAL A 11 0.10 0.51 2.05
N TYR A 12 0.62 1.67 2.44
CA TYR A 12 0.90 2.79 1.56
C TYR A 12 2.34 2.73 1.04
N LEU A 13 2.49 3.00 -0.26
CA LEU A 13 3.77 3.19 -0.93
C LEU A 13 3.61 4.31 -1.95
N LYS A 14 4.64 5.12 -2.17
CA LYS A 14 4.63 6.13 -3.23
C LYS A 14 4.46 5.48 -4.59
N GLU A 15 3.69 6.12 -5.46
CA GLU A 15 3.36 5.62 -6.80
C GLU A 15 4.61 5.25 -7.60
N ASP A 16 5.67 6.08 -7.58
CA ASP A 16 6.93 5.81 -8.28
C ASP A 16 7.61 4.53 -7.79
N GLU A 17 7.56 4.25 -6.49
CA GLU A 17 8.15 3.04 -5.91
C GLU A 17 7.27 1.81 -6.16
N GLU A 18 5.94 1.99 -6.20
CA GLU A 18 4.99 0.95 -6.58
C GLU A 18 5.19 0.53 -8.05
N ILE A 19 5.35 1.49 -8.96
CA ILE A 19 5.67 1.26 -10.38
C ILE A 19 6.96 0.44 -10.49
N LYS A 20 8.05 0.88 -9.85
CA LYS A 20 9.34 0.16 -9.91
C LYS A 20 9.23 -1.27 -9.40
N ARG A 21 8.51 -1.50 -8.29
CA ARG A 21 8.31 -2.83 -7.72
C ARG A 21 7.45 -3.70 -8.63
N LEU A 22 6.40 -3.12 -9.22
CA LEU A 22 5.50 -3.81 -10.14
C LEU A 22 6.24 -4.24 -11.41
N MET A 23 7.01 -3.33 -12.00
CA MET A 23 7.88 -3.63 -13.14
C MET A 23 8.87 -4.75 -12.82
N LYS A 24 9.53 -4.70 -11.65
CA LYS A 24 10.51 -5.72 -11.24
C LYS A 24 9.86 -7.08 -10.96
N ARG A 25 8.65 -7.09 -10.40
CA ARG A 25 7.93 -8.32 -10.04
C ARG A 25 7.33 -9.02 -11.26
N ASP A 26 6.68 -8.26 -12.13
CA ASP A 26 5.89 -8.78 -13.23
C ASP A 26 6.66 -8.71 -14.57
N ASN A 27 7.88 -8.14 -14.55
CA ASN A 27 8.76 -7.94 -15.70
C ASN A 27 8.04 -7.21 -16.85
N ILE A 28 7.34 -6.13 -16.49
CA ILE A 28 6.53 -5.29 -17.39
C ILE A 28 7.19 -3.92 -17.59
N ASP A 29 6.82 -3.25 -18.67
CA ASP A 29 7.26 -1.88 -18.96
C ASP A 29 6.55 -0.83 -18.07
N GLU A 30 7.19 0.32 -17.91
CA GLU A 30 6.74 1.42 -17.06
C GLU A 30 5.34 1.94 -17.44
N ASP A 31 5.07 2.07 -18.74
CA ASP A 31 3.78 2.52 -19.25
C ASP A 31 2.65 1.54 -18.91
N TYR A 32 2.95 0.24 -18.96
CA TYR A 32 1.99 -0.80 -18.60
C TYR A 32 1.77 -0.84 -17.08
N ALA A 33 2.83 -0.64 -16.29
CA ALA A 33 2.74 -0.52 -14.84
C ALA A 33 1.88 0.69 -14.42
N ARG A 34 2.07 1.85 -15.05
CA ARG A 34 1.22 3.04 -14.84
C ARG A 34 -0.22 2.79 -15.22
N LEU A 35 -0.49 2.08 -16.31
CA LEU A 35 -1.84 1.73 -16.72
C LEU A 35 -2.53 0.83 -15.68
N ILE A 36 -1.80 -0.14 -15.11
CA ILE A 36 -2.33 -1.02 -14.06
C ILE A 36 -2.66 -0.23 -12.80
N ILE A 37 -1.76 0.66 -12.37
CA ILE A 37 -1.96 1.47 -11.17
C ILE A 37 -3.09 2.49 -11.39
N GLY A 38 -3.14 3.13 -12.55
CA GLY A 38 -4.19 4.10 -12.90
C GLY A 38 -5.59 3.50 -13.07
N ASN A 39 -5.69 2.18 -13.29
CA ASN A 39 -6.98 1.46 -13.29
C ASN A 39 -7.47 1.11 -11.88
N GLN A 40 -6.65 1.32 -10.85
CA GLN A 40 -7.04 1.12 -9.46
C GLN A 40 -7.47 2.45 -8.84
N MET A 41 -8.19 2.35 -7.71
CA MET A 41 -8.42 3.50 -6.85
C MET A 41 -7.08 4.07 -6.40
N SER A 42 -6.97 5.41 -6.43
CA SER A 42 -5.72 6.09 -6.09
C SER A 42 -5.28 5.72 -4.68
N ILE A 43 -3.96 5.64 -4.49
CA ILE A 43 -3.40 5.27 -3.19
C ILE A 43 -3.79 6.28 -2.09
N GLU A 44 -4.00 7.55 -2.46
CA GLU A 44 -4.49 8.61 -1.57
C GLU A 44 -5.95 8.41 -1.16
N GLU A 45 -6.82 7.96 -2.07
CA GLU A 45 -8.19 7.59 -1.70
C GLU A 45 -8.24 6.34 -0.82
N LYS A 46 -7.39 5.33 -1.10
CA LYS A 46 -7.25 4.16 -0.21
C LYS A 46 -6.82 4.59 1.19
N LYS A 47 -5.87 5.53 1.28
CA LYS A 47 -5.40 6.10 2.55
C LYS A 47 -6.50 6.82 3.32
N MET A 48 -7.36 7.59 2.65
CA MET A 48 -8.47 8.29 3.30
C MET A 48 -9.55 7.34 3.85
N ARG A 49 -9.71 6.16 3.25
CA ARG A 49 -10.71 5.16 3.65
C ARG A 49 -10.20 4.14 4.67
N ALA A 50 -8.91 4.16 4.99
CA ALA A 50 -8.30 3.21 5.89
C ALA A 50 -8.44 3.64 7.35
N ASP A 51 -8.75 2.70 8.23
CA ASP A 51 -8.66 2.91 9.68
C ASP A 51 -7.19 2.96 10.13
N ILE A 52 -6.34 2.22 9.42
CA ILE A 52 -4.91 2.10 9.71
C ILE A 52 -4.11 2.19 8.42
N VAL A 53 -3.12 3.06 8.41
CA VAL A 53 -2.18 3.23 7.30
C VAL A 53 -0.80 2.77 7.75
N LEU A 54 -0.22 1.79 7.06
CA LEU A 54 1.15 1.32 7.23
C LEU A 54 2.03 1.89 6.12
N ASP A 55 3.03 2.69 6.46
CA ASP A 55 3.93 3.31 5.48
C ASP A 55 5.10 2.36 5.15
N ASN A 56 5.19 1.94 3.89
CA ASN A 56 6.26 1.08 3.36
C ASN A 56 7.33 1.87 2.57
N ASN A 57 7.35 3.20 2.67
CA ASN A 57 8.34 4.03 1.98
C ASN A 57 9.71 4.05 2.67
N GLN A 58 9.77 3.80 3.98
CA GLN A 58 11.00 3.96 4.78
C GLN A 58 11.81 2.67 4.94
N GLY A 59 11.32 1.54 4.42
CA GLY A 59 12.00 0.25 4.45
C GLY A 59 11.23 -0.82 5.22
N LEU A 60 11.69 -2.06 5.12
CA LEU A 60 11.01 -3.22 5.72
C LEU A 60 11.07 -3.19 7.25
N ASP A 61 12.19 -2.76 7.83
CA ASP A 61 12.36 -2.74 9.30
C ASP A 61 11.35 -1.81 9.97
N GLU A 62 11.13 -0.63 9.40
CA GLU A 62 10.13 0.32 9.91
C GLU A 62 8.71 -0.19 9.70
N LEU A 63 8.44 -0.87 8.57
CA LEU A 63 7.15 -1.53 8.35
C LEU A 63 6.88 -2.61 9.40
N TYR A 64 7.89 -3.43 9.73
CA TYR A 64 7.76 -4.44 10.78
C TYR A 64 7.52 -3.82 12.16
N GLN A 65 8.17 -2.70 12.49
CA GLN A 65 7.91 -1.98 13.73
C GLN A 65 6.48 -1.40 13.80
N GLN A 66 5.97 -0.86 12.68
CA GLN A 66 4.59 -0.38 12.61
C GLN A 66 3.60 -1.53 12.81
N ILE A 67 3.86 -2.69 12.21
CA ILE A 67 3.05 -3.91 12.39
C ILE A 67 3.11 -4.39 13.84
N GLU A 68 4.29 -4.47 14.46
CA GLU A 68 4.42 -4.86 15.86
C GLU A 68 3.67 -3.90 16.80
N THR A 69 3.76 -2.60 16.56
CA THR A 69 3.06 -1.58 17.35
C THR A 69 1.55 -1.75 17.24
N LEU A 70 1.06 -2.02 16.03
CA LEU A 70 -0.35 -2.29 15.77
C LEU A 70 -0.84 -3.56 16.48
N LEU A 71 -0.04 -4.61 16.51
CA LEU A 71 -0.38 -5.87 17.17
C LEU A 71 -0.31 -5.80 18.70
N LYS A 72 0.58 -4.97 19.27
CA LYS A 72 0.72 -4.76 20.72
C LYS A 72 -0.37 -3.87 21.32
N GLY A 73 -1.10 -3.11 20.51
CA GLY A 73 -2.14 -2.18 20.93
C GLY A 73 -3.56 -2.76 21.03
N ARG A 74 -3.72 -4.09 20.94
CA ARG A 74 -5.00 -4.81 21.13
C ARG A 74 -4.97 -5.72 22.35
#